data_AF-A0A0S9PSD5-F1
#
_entry.id   AF-A0A0S9PSD5-F1
#
_cell.length_a   1.000
_cell.length_b   1.000
_cell.length_c   1.000
_cell.angle_alpha   90.00
_cell.angle_beta   90.00
_cell.angle_gamma   90.00
#
_symmetry.space_group_name_H-M   'P 1'
#
loop_
_entity.id
_entity.type
_entity.pdbx_description
1 polymer ?
#
loop_
_entity_poly.entity_id
_entity_poly.type
_entity_poly.pdbx_seq_one_letter_code
_entity_poly.pdbx_strand_id
1 'polypeptide(L)'
;MLASDKDGEVIAAARAIARTLTTAGTDLHDLADTLNRMQTVAEPRPNRDAASNGDAGSAAPWNYANEFQQAEPVGGAPDHPDAMTRKFGLPIFRQGAIGSWQEVCQHCFTLNRSIARKHGGRFLRDFEVKILTDIMTGKRWPTNANASWIETVVARCYQARDLAAEAKAG
;
A
#
# COMPACT_ATOMS: atom_id res chain seq x y z
N MET A 1 1.11 17.48 44.21
CA MET A 1 1.32 16.30 43.34
C MET A 1 0.32 16.38 42.20
N LEU A 2 0.79 16.79 41.02
CA LEU A 2 -0.02 16.82 39.80
C LEU A 2 0.15 15.47 39.11
N ALA A 3 -0.67 14.49 39.49
CA ALA A 3 -0.87 13.33 38.61
C ALA A 3 -1.61 13.85 37.37
N SER A 4 -1.01 13.67 36.20
CA SER A 4 -1.54 14.17 34.92
C SER A 4 -2.93 13.57 34.68
N ASP A 5 -3.97 14.40 34.52
CA ASP A 5 -5.35 13.95 34.21
C ASP A 5 -5.39 12.99 33.01
N LYS A 6 -4.42 13.14 32.09
CA LYS A 6 -4.26 12.28 30.91
C LYS A 6 -3.96 10.83 31.25
N ASP A 7 -3.25 10.56 32.35
CA ASP A 7 -2.91 9.19 32.74
C ASP A 7 -4.17 8.44 33.20
N GLY A 8 -5.09 9.15 33.88
CA GLY A 8 -6.39 8.61 34.29
C GLY A 8 -7.28 8.29 33.09
N GLU A 9 -7.30 9.15 32.08
CA GLU A 9 -8.07 8.95 30.84
C GLU A 9 -7.57 7.74 30.04
N VAL A 10 -6.25 7.58 29.92
CA VAL A 10 -5.64 6.42 29.22
C VAL A 10 -5.99 5.11 29.94
N ILE A 11 -5.91 5.09 31.27
CA ILE A 11 -6.27 3.90 32.07
C ILE A 11 -7.77 3.60 31.96
N ALA A 12 -8.62 4.64 31.97
CA ALA A 12 -10.07 4.48 31.82
C ALA A 12 -10.43 3.92 30.43
N ALA A 13 -9.80 4.43 29.37
CA ALA A 13 -9.98 3.94 28.01
C ALA A 13 -9.50 2.48 27.86
N ALA A 14 -8.30 2.16 28.37
CA ALA A 14 -7.77 0.80 28.35
C ALA A 14 -8.70 -0.19 29.07
N ARG A 15 -9.25 0.20 30.23
CA ARG A 15 -10.24 -0.63 30.96
C ARG A 15 -11.56 -0.77 30.19
N ALA A 16 -12.02 0.28 29.51
CA ALA A 16 -13.22 0.20 28.69
C ALA A 16 -13.04 -0.80 27.54
N ILE A 17 -11.90 -0.73 26.83
CA ILE A 17 -11.55 -1.67 25.76
C ILE A 17 -11.48 -3.11 26.30
N ALA A 18 -10.78 -3.32 27.42
CA ALA A 18 -10.65 -4.64 28.03
C ALA A 18 -12.01 -5.27 28.36
N ARG A 19 -12.95 -4.50 28.94
CA ARG A 19 -14.31 -4.99 29.24
C ARG A 19 -15.06 -5.41 27.98
N THR A 20 -14.99 -4.60 26.91
CA THR A 20 -15.65 -4.91 25.64
C THR A 20 -15.12 -6.21 25.04
N LEU A 21 -13.80 -6.42 25.05
CA LEU A 21 -13.18 -7.66 24.57
C LEU A 21 -13.65 -8.86 25.40
N THR A 22 -13.65 -8.73 26.74
CA THR A 22 -14.13 -9.80 27.62
C THR A 22 -15.59 -10.16 27.34
N THR A 23 -16.46 -9.18 27.06
CA THR A 23 -17.86 -9.44 26.65
C THR A 23 -17.94 -10.18 25.33
N ALA A 24 -17.01 -9.95 24.40
CA ALA A 24 -16.92 -10.65 23.13
C ALA A 24 -16.24 -12.03 23.22
N GLY A 25 -15.81 -12.45 24.42
CA GLY A 25 -15.08 -13.71 24.62
C GLY A 25 -13.65 -13.70 24.11
N THR A 26 -13.06 -12.52 23.89
CA THR A 26 -11.68 -12.31 23.46
C THR A 26 -10.89 -11.54 24.50
N ASP A 27 -9.57 -11.48 24.34
CA ASP A 27 -8.71 -10.67 25.21
C ASP A 27 -7.82 -9.67 24.46
N LEU A 28 -6.99 -8.94 25.22
CA LEU A 28 -6.05 -7.96 24.66
C LEU A 28 -4.95 -8.61 23.81
N HIS A 29 -4.60 -9.88 24.06
CA HIS A 29 -3.64 -10.62 23.23
C HIS A 29 -4.28 -10.99 21.89
N ASP A 30 -5.54 -11.43 21.88
CA ASP A 30 -6.28 -11.68 20.65
C ASP A 30 -6.42 -10.39 19.81
N LEU A 31 -6.67 -9.25 20.47
CA LEU A 31 -6.69 -7.95 19.81
C LEU A 31 -5.31 -7.59 19.24
N ALA A 32 -4.24 -7.76 20.02
CA ALA A 32 -2.87 -7.48 19.58
C ALA A 32 -2.45 -8.36 18.40
N ASP A 33 -2.75 -9.66 18.43
CA ASP A 33 -2.49 -10.60 17.34
C ASP A 33 -3.32 -10.28 16.11
N THR A 34 -4.55 -9.82 16.30
CA THR A 34 -5.40 -9.37 15.20
C THR A 34 -4.86 -8.08 14.57
N LEU A 35 -4.42 -7.11 15.37
CA LEU A 35 -3.77 -5.89 14.88
C LEU A 35 -2.43 -6.19 14.19
N ASN A 36 -1.64 -7.13 14.71
CA ASN A 36 -0.40 -7.56 14.08
C ASN A 36 -0.65 -8.28 12.73
N ARG A 37 -1.76 -9.03 12.63
CA ARG A 37 -2.19 -9.66 11.38
C ARG A 37 -2.78 -8.63 10.40
N MET A 38 -3.47 -7.61 10.91
CA MET A 38 -3.92 -6.44 10.16
C MET A 38 -2.73 -5.51 9.94
N GLN A 39 -1.78 -5.93 9.10
CA GLN A 39 -0.64 -5.12 8.67
C GLN A 39 -1.06 -3.67 8.47
N THR A 40 -0.48 -2.78 9.28
CA THR A 40 -0.77 -1.35 9.29
C THR A 40 -0.59 -0.79 7.89
N VAL A 41 -1.70 -0.40 7.27
CA VAL A 41 -1.71 0.45 6.10
C VAL A 41 -0.99 1.73 6.50
N ALA A 42 0.14 2.04 5.86
CA ALA A 42 0.84 3.28 6.10
C ALA A 42 -0.15 4.45 5.91
N GLU A 43 -0.15 5.40 6.85
CA GLU A 43 -1.05 6.56 6.73
C GLU A 43 -0.86 7.23 5.36
N PRO A 44 -1.97 7.62 4.68
CA PRO A 44 -1.89 8.28 3.38
C PRO A 44 -1.04 9.55 3.52
N ARG A 45 0.14 9.56 2.89
CA ARG A 45 0.91 10.80 2.80
C ARG A 45 0.10 11.79 1.95
N PRO A 46 -0.12 13.04 2.41
CA PRO A 46 -0.72 14.05 1.57
C PRO A 46 0.15 14.21 0.31
N ASN A 47 -0.50 14.15 -0.85
CA ASN A 47 0.15 14.20 -2.15
C ASN A 47 0.92 15.52 -2.29
N ARG A 48 2.25 15.47 -2.11
CA ARG A 48 3.13 16.64 -2.05
C ARG A 48 3.14 17.42 -3.38
N ASP A 49 2.78 16.76 -4.47
CA ASP A 49 2.78 17.34 -5.82
C ASP A 49 1.43 17.96 -6.20
N ALA A 50 0.36 17.75 -5.41
CA ALA A 50 -0.92 18.41 -5.63
C ALA A 50 -0.90 19.90 -5.22
N ALA A 51 0.12 20.34 -4.48
CA ALA A 51 0.25 21.72 -4.01
C ALA A 51 1.00 22.64 -4.98
N SER A 52 1.58 22.13 -6.08
CA SER A 52 2.42 22.94 -6.99
C SER A 52 1.71 23.51 -8.21
N ASN A 53 0.48 23.08 -8.51
CA ASN A 53 -0.29 23.59 -9.65
C ASN A 53 -1.47 24.40 -9.10
N GLY A 54 -1.29 25.72 -9.04
CA GLY A 54 -2.20 26.68 -8.41
C GLY A 54 -3.55 26.87 -9.09
N ASP A 55 -4.39 25.83 -9.08
CA ASP A 55 -5.79 25.94 -9.46
C ASP A 55 -6.67 25.78 -8.21
N ALA A 56 -7.04 26.93 -7.63
CA ALA A 56 -7.94 27.04 -6.50
C ALA A 56 -9.38 26.82 -6.97
N GLY A 57 -9.72 25.56 -7.26
CA GLY A 57 -11.02 25.21 -7.82
C GLY A 57 -11.37 23.74 -7.63
N SER A 58 -11.73 23.37 -6.40
CA SER A 58 -12.64 22.24 -6.10
C SER A 58 -12.44 20.94 -6.91
N ALA A 59 -11.26 20.35 -6.86
CA ALA A 59 -11.13 18.90 -6.95
C ALA A 59 -10.74 18.42 -5.56
N ALA A 60 -11.65 17.73 -4.86
CA ALA A 60 -11.26 17.01 -3.64
C ALA A 60 -10.00 16.19 -3.97
N PRO A 61 -8.91 16.28 -3.19
CA PRO A 61 -7.71 15.51 -3.45
C PRO A 61 -8.14 14.06 -3.54
N TRP A 62 -7.96 13.47 -4.72
CA TRP A 62 -8.43 12.13 -5.02
C TRP A 62 -7.93 11.18 -3.91
N ASN A 63 -8.88 10.63 -3.15
CA ASN A 63 -8.61 9.91 -1.91
C ASN A 63 -8.74 8.42 -2.16
N TYR A 64 -7.60 7.72 -2.18
CA TYR A 64 -7.50 6.28 -2.34
C TYR A 64 -8.40 5.48 -1.37
N ALA A 65 -8.60 5.97 -0.14
CA ALA A 65 -9.47 5.31 0.82
C ALA A 65 -10.96 5.38 0.43
N ASN A 66 -11.38 6.47 -0.24
CA ASN A 66 -12.75 6.64 -0.69
C ASN A 66 -13.06 5.75 -1.91
N GLU A 67 -12.13 5.61 -2.85
CA GLU A 67 -12.34 4.67 -3.97
C GLU A 67 -12.37 3.21 -3.52
N PHE A 68 -11.54 2.82 -2.55
CA PHE A 68 -11.62 1.50 -1.93
C PHE A 68 -13.00 1.23 -1.31
N GLN A 69 -13.54 2.22 -0.60
CA GLN A 69 -14.89 2.12 -0.01
C GLN A 69 -15.99 2.09 -1.06
N GLN A 70 -15.79 2.74 -2.22
CA GLN A 70 -16.77 2.84 -3.30
C GLN A 70 -16.66 1.73 -4.36
N ALA A 71 -15.58 0.96 -4.37
CA ALA A 71 -15.40 -0.20 -5.24
C ALA A 71 -16.30 -1.35 -4.78
N GLU A 72 -17.62 -1.21 -4.99
CA GLU A 72 -18.53 -2.34 -4.92
C GLU A 72 -18.11 -3.41 -5.95
N PRO A 73 -18.24 -4.70 -5.61
CA PRO A 73 -17.91 -5.76 -6.54
C PRO A 73 -18.75 -5.60 -7.81
N VAL A 74 -18.09 -5.32 -8.94
CA VAL A 74 -18.72 -5.21 -10.25
C VAL A 74 -19.21 -6.61 -10.66
N GLY A 75 -20.41 -6.98 -10.24
CA GLY A 75 -21.28 -8.04 -10.79
C GLY A 75 -20.74 -9.47 -10.93
N GLY A 76 -19.47 -9.73 -10.61
CA GLY A 76 -18.80 -11.01 -10.74
C GLY A 76 -18.30 -11.51 -9.39
N ALA A 77 -17.97 -12.81 -9.33
CA ALA A 77 -17.32 -13.39 -8.16
C ALA A 77 -16.12 -12.51 -7.75
N PRO A 78 -15.96 -12.19 -6.45
CA PRO A 78 -14.93 -11.25 -5.98
C PRO A 78 -13.49 -11.69 -6.32
N ASP A 79 -13.31 -12.97 -6.63
CA ASP A 79 -12.02 -13.57 -7.01
C ASP A 79 -11.80 -13.62 -8.53
N HIS A 80 -12.71 -13.07 -9.34
CA HIS A 80 -12.57 -13.02 -10.80
C HIS A 80 -11.34 -12.16 -11.18
N PRO A 81 -10.55 -12.55 -12.20
CA PRO A 81 -9.34 -11.82 -12.61
C PRO A 81 -9.61 -10.35 -12.99
N ASP A 82 -10.75 -10.09 -13.62
CA ASP A 82 -11.14 -8.74 -14.03
C ASP A 82 -11.86 -7.93 -12.94
N ALA A 83 -12.20 -8.56 -11.79
CA ALA A 83 -12.75 -7.84 -10.67
C ALA A 83 -11.69 -6.90 -10.06
N MET A 84 -12.14 -5.77 -9.51
CA MET A 84 -11.27 -4.84 -8.79
C MET A 84 -10.63 -5.54 -7.59
N THR A 85 -9.33 -5.32 -7.38
CA THR A 85 -8.64 -5.98 -6.29
C THR A 85 -9.05 -5.40 -4.95
N ARG A 86 -9.27 -6.28 -3.97
CA ARG A 86 -9.50 -5.89 -2.57
C ARG A 86 -8.20 -5.61 -1.81
N LYS A 87 -7.04 -5.92 -2.39
CA LYS A 87 -5.74 -5.62 -1.78
C LYS A 87 -5.49 -4.12 -1.87
N PHE A 88 -5.00 -3.51 -0.80
CA PHE A 88 -4.60 -2.09 -0.79
C PHE A 88 -3.28 -1.83 -1.53
N GLY A 89 -2.41 -2.84 -1.58
CA GLY A 89 -1.10 -2.76 -2.22
C GLY A 89 -0.24 -3.97 -1.87
N LEU A 90 1.08 -3.77 -1.84
CA LEU A 90 2.06 -4.84 -1.66
C LEU A 90 3.16 -4.47 -0.65
N PRO A 91 3.79 -5.47 0.00
CA PRO A 91 4.94 -5.23 0.84
C PRO A 91 6.19 -4.89 -0.01
N ILE A 92 6.68 -3.65 0.07
CA ILE A 92 7.77 -3.13 -0.78
C ILE A 92 8.95 -2.47 -0.03
N PHE A 93 8.79 -2.12 1.26
CA PHE A 93 9.81 -1.36 2.00
C PHE A 93 10.48 -2.18 3.13
N ARG A 94 9.72 -3.01 3.89
CA ARG A 94 10.18 -3.94 4.93
C ARG A 94 9.13 -5.04 5.17
N GLN A 95 9.51 -6.15 5.84
CA GLN A 95 8.54 -7.12 6.35
C GLN A 95 7.54 -6.42 7.28
N GLY A 96 6.24 -6.50 6.95
CA GLY A 96 5.14 -6.00 7.77
C GLY A 96 4.49 -4.67 7.33
N ALA A 97 5.08 -3.92 6.40
CA ALA A 97 4.48 -2.68 5.88
C ALA A 97 3.95 -2.87 4.46
N ILE A 98 2.65 -2.67 4.26
CA ILE A 98 2.01 -2.66 2.94
C ILE A 98 2.14 -1.23 2.38
N GLY A 99 2.88 -1.09 1.28
CA GLY A 99 2.84 0.13 0.49
C GLY A 99 1.57 0.13 -0.37
N SER A 100 0.95 1.30 -0.54
CA SER A 100 -0.21 1.45 -1.42
C SER A 100 0.12 1.08 -2.86
N TRP A 101 -0.87 0.77 -3.70
CA TRP A 101 -0.63 0.53 -5.13
C TRP A 101 0.15 1.66 -5.82
N GLN A 102 -0.05 2.91 -5.41
CA GLN A 102 0.72 4.05 -5.90
C GLN A 102 2.19 3.94 -5.49
N GLU A 103 2.45 3.68 -4.21
CA GLU A 103 3.82 3.52 -3.69
C GLU A 103 4.52 2.31 -4.31
N VAL A 104 3.78 1.22 -4.56
CA VAL A 104 4.27 0.04 -5.28
C VAL A 104 4.69 0.40 -6.70
N CYS A 105 3.85 1.12 -7.43
CA CYS A 105 4.18 1.58 -8.79
C CYS A 105 5.40 2.51 -8.78
N GLN A 106 5.43 3.47 -7.86
CA GLN A 106 6.56 4.39 -7.68
C GLN A 106 7.86 3.65 -7.33
N HIS A 107 7.77 2.62 -6.50
CA HIS A 107 8.89 1.76 -6.14
C HIS A 107 9.41 0.99 -7.36
N CYS A 108 8.51 0.40 -8.16
CA CYS A 108 8.86 -0.23 -9.43
C CYS A 108 9.58 0.74 -10.38
N PHE A 109 9.12 1.99 -10.50
CA PHE A 109 9.81 3.00 -11.32
C PHE A 109 11.18 3.39 -10.76
N THR A 110 11.31 3.48 -9.44
CA THR A 110 12.59 3.75 -8.76
C THR A 110 13.58 2.63 -9.03
N LEU A 111 13.17 1.37 -8.89
CA LEU A 111 13.99 0.20 -9.22
C LEU A 111 14.37 0.18 -10.69
N ASN A 112 13.42 0.42 -11.60
CA ASN A 112 13.65 0.48 -13.04
C ASN A 112 14.67 1.57 -13.45
N ARG A 113 14.74 2.69 -12.72
CA ARG A 113 15.76 3.74 -12.94
C ARG A 113 17.12 3.37 -12.33
N SER A 114 17.12 2.71 -11.17
CA SER A 114 18.35 2.41 -10.42
C SER A 114 19.12 1.19 -10.95
N ILE A 115 18.43 0.21 -11.52
CA ILE A 115 19.02 -1.03 -12.03
C ILE A 115 19.45 -0.80 -13.48
N ALA A 116 20.70 -0.39 -13.68
CA ALA A 116 21.31 -0.33 -15.01
C ALA A 116 21.54 -1.75 -15.55
N ARG A 117 20.91 -2.10 -16.69
CA ARG A 117 21.23 -3.35 -17.40
C ARG A 117 22.64 -3.29 -17.98
N LYS A 118 23.34 -4.44 -18.03
CA LYS A 118 24.64 -4.63 -18.74
C LYS A 118 24.64 -4.16 -20.20
N HIS A 119 23.47 -4.03 -20.85
CA HIS A 119 23.30 -3.59 -22.24
C HIS A 119 22.39 -2.36 -22.41
N GLY A 120 22.23 -1.50 -21.40
CA GLY A 120 21.70 -0.14 -21.60
C GLY A 120 20.21 0.01 -21.93
N GLY A 121 19.33 -0.84 -21.41
CA GLY A 121 17.87 -0.75 -21.61
C GLY A 121 17.05 -0.66 -20.32
N ARG A 122 15.79 -0.19 -20.42
CA ARG A 122 14.81 -0.19 -19.32
C ARG A 122 14.36 -1.63 -19.00
N PHE A 123 14.16 -1.92 -17.72
CA PHE A 123 13.72 -3.23 -17.24
C PHE A 123 12.22 -3.48 -17.49
N LEU A 124 11.41 -2.44 -17.28
CA LEU A 124 9.97 -2.46 -17.57
C LEU A 124 9.72 -2.30 -19.08
N ARG A 125 8.79 -3.10 -19.62
CA ARG A 125 8.30 -2.97 -21.00
C ARG A 125 7.33 -1.79 -21.12
N ASP A 126 7.15 -1.27 -22.33
CA ASP A 126 6.36 -0.05 -22.55
C ASP A 126 4.90 -0.16 -22.08
N PHE A 127 4.26 -1.31 -22.29
CA PHE A 127 2.90 -1.53 -21.80
C PHE A 127 2.85 -1.61 -20.26
N GLU A 128 3.91 -2.12 -19.62
CA GLU A 128 4.00 -2.19 -18.16
C GLU A 128 4.15 -0.79 -17.59
N VAL A 129 4.96 0.06 -18.22
CA VAL A 129 5.09 1.48 -17.89
C VAL A 129 3.73 2.17 -17.99
N LYS A 130 2.96 1.91 -19.06
CA LYS A 130 1.63 2.49 -19.24
C LYS A 130 0.68 2.12 -18.10
N ILE A 131 0.54 0.82 -17.81
CA ILE A 131 -0.37 0.34 -16.75
C ILE A 131 0.05 0.87 -15.37
N LEU A 132 1.35 0.81 -15.04
CA LEU A 132 1.85 1.34 -13.77
C LEU A 132 1.65 2.85 -13.66
N THR A 133 1.77 3.59 -14.77
CA THR A 133 1.51 5.04 -14.78
C THR A 133 0.04 5.33 -14.55
N ASP A 134 -0.87 4.59 -15.19
CA ASP A 134 -2.32 4.78 -15.00
C ASP A 134 -2.73 4.51 -13.55
N ILE A 135 -2.17 3.48 -12.91
CA ILE A 135 -2.42 3.19 -11.49
C ILE A 135 -1.79 4.24 -10.57
N MET A 136 -0.53 4.62 -10.85
CA MET A 136 0.20 5.61 -10.05
C MET A 136 -0.44 7.01 -10.10
N THR A 137 -0.99 7.39 -11.26
CA THR A 137 -1.68 8.68 -11.44
C THR A 137 -3.14 8.65 -10.99
N GLY A 138 -3.63 7.50 -10.52
CA GLY A 138 -5.00 7.35 -10.04
C GLY A 138 -6.06 7.30 -11.13
N LYS A 139 -5.68 7.08 -12.39
CA LYS A 139 -6.66 6.93 -13.49
C LYS A 139 -7.47 5.64 -13.38
N ARG A 140 -6.97 4.64 -12.67
CA ARG A 140 -7.59 3.32 -12.57
C ARG A 140 -7.16 2.58 -11.30
N TRP A 141 -8.13 1.94 -10.64
CA TRP A 141 -7.87 0.93 -9.60
C TRP A 141 -7.44 -0.42 -10.23
N PRO A 142 -6.43 -1.12 -9.68
CA PRO A 142 -6.00 -2.40 -10.22
C PRO A 142 -7.07 -3.49 -10.09
N THR A 143 -7.17 -4.36 -11.09
CA THR A 143 -7.94 -5.61 -11.00
C THR A 143 -7.13 -6.69 -10.27
N ASN A 144 -7.75 -7.81 -9.91
CA ASN A 144 -7.05 -8.97 -9.35
C ASN A 144 -5.94 -9.48 -10.28
N ALA A 145 -6.18 -9.50 -11.60
CA ALA A 145 -5.17 -9.80 -12.59
C ALA A 145 -4.02 -8.79 -12.58
N ASN A 146 -4.32 -7.49 -12.50
CA ASN A 146 -3.30 -6.45 -12.41
C ASN A 146 -2.49 -6.59 -11.11
N ALA A 147 -3.14 -6.85 -9.97
CA ALA A 147 -2.48 -7.02 -8.68
C ALA A 147 -1.50 -8.19 -8.70
N SER A 148 -1.95 -9.37 -9.15
CA SER A 148 -1.11 -10.55 -9.32
C SER A 148 0.04 -10.29 -10.31
N TRP A 149 -0.25 -9.60 -11.41
CA TRP A 149 0.80 -9.22 -12.36
C TRP A 149 1.83 -8.26 -11.76
N ILE A 150 1.42 -7.24 -11.00
CA ILE A 150 2.32 -6.29 -10.33
C ILE A 150 3.21 -7.01 -9.31
N GLU A 151 2.70 -8.01 -8.59
CA GLU A 151 3.51 -8.88 -7.71
C GLU A 151 4.66 -9.51 -8.49
N THR A 152 4.40 -10.04 -9.69
CA THR A 152 5.47 -10.59 -10.54
C THR A 152 6.45 -9.53 -11.04
N VAL A 153 6.01 -8.29 -11.28
CA VAL A 153 6.89 -7.17 -11.66
C VAL A 153 7.84 -6.84 -10.51
N VAL A 154 7.31 -6.68 -9.29
CA VAL A 154 8.09 -6.40 -8.08
C VAL A 154 9.12 -7.50 -7.82
N ALA A 155 8.71 -8.77 -7.88
CA ALA A 155 9.60 -9.90 -7.69
C ALA A 155 10.78 -9.90 -8.70
N ARG A 156 10.49 -9.66 -9.98
CA ARG A 156 11.55 -9.57 -11.00
C ARG A 156 12.46 -8.36 -10.79
N CYS A 157 11.94 -7.23 -10.31
CA CYS A 157 12.76 -6.07 -9.96
C CYS A 157 13.74 -6.38 -8.82
N TYR A 158 13.32 -7.12 -7.79
CA TYR A 158 14.22 -7.54 -6.71
C TYR A 158 15.28 -8.52 -7.19
N GLN A 159 14.90 -9.54 -7.99
CA GLN A 159 15.87 -10.44 -8.61
C GLN A 159 16.94 -9.69 -9.43
N ALA A 160 16.51 -8.71 -10.23
CA ALA A 160 17.43 -7.91 -11.04
C ALA A 160 18.35 -7.02 -10.18
N ARG A 161 17.85 -6.47 -9.07
CA ARG A 161 18.66 -5.71 -8.10
C ARG A 161 19.72 -6.59 -7.46
N ASP A 162 19.33 -7.79 -7.02
CA ASP A 162 20.21 -8.69 -6.28
C ASP A 162 21.33 -9.21 -7.22
N LEU A 163 21.00 -9.57 -8.46
CA LEU A 163 21.99 -9.89 -9.49
C LEU A 163 22.95 -8.72 -9.81
N ALA A 164 22.44 -7.49 -9.80
CA ALA A 164 23.28 -6.30 -10.02
C ALA A 164 24.19 -5.99 -8.82
N ALA A 165 23.79 -6.38 -7.61
CA ALA A 165 24.62 -6.27 -6.40
C ALA A 165 25.74 -7.32 -6.42
N GLU A 166 25.42 -8.57 -6.76
CA GLU A 166 26.41 -9.65 -6.94
C GLU A 166 27.46 -9.28 -7.99
N ALA A 167 27.05 -8.75 -9.15
CA ALA A 167 27.95 -8.36 -10.22
C ALA A 167 28.87 -7.16 -9.89
N LYS A 168 28.59 -6.40 -8.82
CA LYS A 168 29.47 -5.32 -8.34
C LYS A 168 30.46 -5.79 -7.26
N ALA A 169 30.17 -6.93 -6.62
CA ALA A 169 30.97 -7.46 -5.53
C ALA A 169 32.07 -8.45 -5.99
N GLY A 170 31.93 -9.02 -7.18
CA GLY A 170 32.96 -9.83 -7.85
C GLY A 170 33.76 -9.04 -8.86
#